data_AF-A0A2E1KQ29-F1
#
_entry.id   AF-A0A2E1KQ29-F1
#
_cell.length_a   1.000
_cell.length_b   1.000
_cell.length_c   1.000
_cell.angle_alpha   90.00
_cell.angle_beta   90.00
_cell.angle_gamma   90.00
#
_symmetry.space_group_name_H-M   'P 1'
#
loop_
_entity.id
_entity.type
_entity.pdbx_description
1 polymer ?
#
loop_
_entity_poly.entity_id
_entity_poly.type
_entity_poly.pdbx_seq_one_letter_code
_entity_poly.pdbx_strand_id
1 'polypeptide(L)'
;MATFERFSSSRTSRTGCVVVLIGLSVLAEWSNAARAADPTFVGMLAMAVDDDGAQFLGLSSQTRAKLAALVEKRESEVTQLILQIKDLPNAEKQAKLAPFVQESERLGMEMLTLTQRERLNQLRVLRMGMASLVEPEVANILGLSAEQREKVRQSINRRNEQMSRGGEIQRQITRRSFERQLRALLTDEQLGQWEKLSGQGAGRSIPVSQNTEARQPAPADERQAEDDKPRTRADDEPGDEPGDEPGD
;
A
#
# COMPACT_ATOMS: atom_id res chain seq x y z
N MET A 1 -55.49 59.13 33.42
CA MET A 1 -56.17 57.95 32.84
C MET A 1 -56.92 58.41 31.61
N ALA A 2 -56.92 57.58 30.57
CA ALA A 2 -57.55 57.73 29.25
C ALA A 2 -56.58 58.03 28.09
N THR A 3 -56.65 57.08 27.15
CA THR A 3 -56.10 56.86 25.82
C THR A 3 -56.59 57.84 24.73
N PHE A 4 -56.06 57.66 23.50
CA PHE A 4 -56.45 58.24 22.18
C PHE A 4 -55.75 59.60 21.86
N GLU A 5 -55.17 59.90 20.68
CA GLU A 5 -55.27 59.38 19.30
C GLU A 5 -54.00 59.61 18.45
N ARG A 6 -53.79 58.67 17.51
CA ARG A 6 -53.47 58.86 16.08
C ARG A 6 -52.97 60.23 15.59
N PHE A 7 -51.80 60.23 14.96
CA PHE A 7 -51.66 60.94 13.68
C PHE A 7 -50.82 60.13 12.68
N SER A 8 -51.44 59.96 11.52
CA SER A 8 -50.88 59.40 10.29
C SER A 8 -50.08 60.48 9.57
N SER A 9 -48.85 60.17 9.12
CA SER A 9 -48.38 60.71 7.85
C SER A 9 -47.26 59.87 7.23
N SER A 10 -47.64 59.39 6.05
CA SER A 10 -46.87 58.82 4.94
C SER A 10 -45.58 59.55 4.55
N ARG A 11 -44.80 58.82 3.72
CA ARG A 11 -43.67 59.17 2.83
C ARG A 11 -42.37 58.52 3.32
N THR A 12 -41.57 57.81 2.54
CA THR A 12 -41.46 57.67 1.08
C THR A 12 -40.49 56.50 0.82
N SER A 13 -40.81 55.66 -0.15
CA SER A 13 -39.96 54.61 -0.67
C SER A 13 -38.57 55.11 -1.05
N ARG A 14 -37.53 54.40 -0.58
CA ARG A 14 -36.27 54.25 -1.31
C ARG A 14 -35.90 52.77 -1.30
N THR A 15 -36.50 52.07 -2.25
CA THR A 15 -36.16 50.72 -2.68
C THR A 15 -34.72 50.75 -3.22
N GLY A 16 -33.76 50.45 -2.36
CA GLY A 16 -32.39 50.16 -2.78
C GLY A 16 -32.35 48.74 -3.34
N CYS A 17 -32.50 48.59 -4.66
CA CYS A 17 -32.18 47.36 -5.37
C CYS A 17 -30.67 47.10 -5.25
N VAL A 18 -30.25 46.40 -4.20
CA VAL A 18 -28.98 45.69 -4.23
C VAL A 18 -29.21 44.44 -5.08
N VAL A 19 -28.93 44.56 -6.37
CA VAL A 19 -28.79 43.42 -7.27
C VAL A 19 -27.53 42.68 -6.83
N VAL A 20 -27.69 41.73 -5.89
CA VAL A 20 -26.67 40.70 -5.65
C VAL A 20 -26.74 39.79 -6.87
N LEU A 21 -25.86 40.06 -7.84
CA LEU A 21 -25.54 39.15 -8.92
C LEU A 21 -25.04 37.85 -8.29
N ILE A 22 -25.94 36.87 -8.19
CA ILE A 22 -25.60 35.47 -7.98
C ILE A 22 -24.84 35.06 -9.24
N GLY A 23 -23.54 35.31 -9.23
CA GLY A 23 -22.59 34.72 -10.15
C GLY A 23 -22.61 33.22 -9.92
N LEU A 24 -23.49 32.54 -10.64
CA LEU A 24 -23.54 31.10 -10.75
C LEU A 24 -22.28 30.66 -11.52
N SER A 25 -21.13 30.75 -10.87
CA SER A 25 -19.89 30.13 -11.32
C SER A 25 -20.15 28.64 -11.29
N VAL A 26 -20.58 28.11 -12.43
CA VAL A 26 -20.51 26.70 -12.76
C VAL A 26 -19.03 26.34 -12.74
N LEU A 27 -18.51 26.10 -11.54
CA LEU A 27 -17.41 25.18 -11.33
C LEU A 27 -17.97 23.84 -11.78
N ALA A 28 -17.92 23.61 -13.09
CA ALA A 28 -17.87 22.27 -13.62
C ALA A 28 -16.63 21.67 -12.93
N GLU A 29 -16.87 21.02 -11.81
CA GLU A 29 -15.97 20.02 -11.27
C GLU A 29 -16.02 18.93 -12.32
N TRP A 30 -15.06 18.97 -13.25
CA TRP A 30 -14.76 17.89 -14.16
C TRP A 30 -14.31 16.74 -13.27
N SER A 31 -15.28 16.06 -12.68
CA SER A 31 -15.17 14.77 -12.06
C SER A 31 -14.99 13.80 -13.22
N ASN A 32 -13.79 13.86 -13.82
CA ASN A 32 -13.22 12.73 -14.50
C ASN A 32 -13.12 11.66 -13.43
N ALA A 33 -14.16 10.84 -13.32
CA ALA A 33 -14.07 9.55 -12.66
C ALA A 33 -12.88 8.86 -13.34
N ALA A 34 -11.73 8.86 -12.65
CA ALA A 34 -10.49 8.38 -13.18
C ALA A 34 -10.72 6.93 -13.57
N ARG A 35 -10.81 6.69 -14.89
CA ARG A 35 -10.83 5.32 -15.38
C ARG A 35 -9.50 4.72 -14.95
N ALA A 36 -9.56 3.70 -14.09
CA ALA A 36 -8.37 2.98 -13.69
C ALA A 36 -7.70 2.44 -14.96
N ALA A 37 -6.46 2.82 -15.16
CA ALA A 37 -5.65 2.35 -16.29
C ALA A 37 -5.51 0.83 -16.23
N ASP A 38 -5.66 0.13 -17.35
CA ASP A 38 -5.52 -1.32 -17.35
C ASP A 38 -4.03 -1.70 -17.31
N PRO A 39 -3.54 -2.29 -16.20
CA PRO A 39 -2.13 -2.66 -16.06
C PRO A 39 -1.69 -3.70 -17.10
N THR A 40 -2.62 -4.39 -17.77
CA THR A 40 -2.32 -5.35 -18.83
C THR A 40 -1.72 -4.67 -20.07
N PHE A 41 -2.04 -3.40 -20.33
CA PHE A 41 -1.65 -2.69 -21.55
C PHE A 41 -0.56 -1.63 -21.33
N VAL A 42 -0.57 -1.02 -20.15
CA VAL A 42 0.37 0.05 -19.79
C VAL A 42 1.31 -0.33 -18.66
N GLY A 43 1.21 -1.56 -18.16
CA GLY A 43 2.13 -2.12 -17.17
C GLY A 43 2.20 -1.27 -15.92
N MET A 44 3.42 -0.92 -15.51
CA MET A 44 3.66 -0.14 -14.29
C MET A 44 3.15 1.31 -14.36
N LEU A 45 2.86 1.85 -15.55
CA LEU A 45 2.31 3.20 -15.67
C LEU A 45 0.92 3.32 -15.07
N ALA A 46 0.16 2.22 -15.02
CA ALA A 46 -1.14 2.22 -14.36
C ALA A 46 -1.03 2.70 -12.91
N MET A 47 0.03 2.25 -12.20
CA MET A 47 0.28 2.68 -10.83
C MET A 47 0.68 4.16 -10.72
N ALA A 48 1.23 4.77 -11.77
CA ALA A 48 1.68 6.16 -11.72
C ALA A 48 0.52 7.17 -11.92
N VAL A 49 -0.53 6.78 -12.63
CA VAL A 49 -1.67 7.66 -12.96
C VAL A 49 -2.83 7.57 -11.97
N ASP A 50 -2.91 6.48 -11.20
CA ASP A 50 -3.77 6.34 -10.02
C ASP A 50 -3.55 7.50 -9.03
N ASP A 51 -4.58 7.92 -8.30
CA ASP A 51 -4.49 9.05 -7.35
C ASP A 51 -3.37 8.86 -6.31
N ASP A 52 -3.39 7.71 -5.60
CA ASP A 52 -2.40 7.39 -4.58
C ASP A 52 -0.97 7.33 -5.15
N GLY A 53 -0.85 6.79 -6.36
CA GLY A 53 0.45 6.66 -7.02
C GLY A 53 0.99 8.00 -7.48
N ALA A 54 0.16 8.81 -8.15
CA ALA A 54 0.52 10.16 -8.55
C ALA A 54 0.95 11.01 -7.34
N GLN A 55 0.23 10.87 -6.21
CA GLN A 55 0.59 11.51 -4.95
C GLN A 55 1.92 10.98 -4.40
N PHE A 56 2.12 9.66 -4.35
CA PHE A 56 3.36 9.03 -3.89
C PHE A 56 4.58 9.48 -4.71
N LEU A 57 4.43 9.55 -6.03
CA LEU A 57 5.46 10.01 -6.95
C LEU A 57 5.69 11.53 -6.86
N GLY A 58 4.77 12.30 -6.27
CA GLY A 58 4.81 13.76 -6.26
C GLY A 58 4.67 14.33 -7.67
N LEU A 59 3.78 13.77 -8.49
CA LEU A 59 3.54 14.26 -9.84
C LEU A 59 2.83 15.61 -9.80
N SER A 60 3.28 16.54 -10.65
CA SER A 60 2.52 17.75 -10.92
C SER A 60 1.23 17.40 -11.66
N SER A 61 0.20 18.24 -11.54
CA SER A 61 -1.04 18.08 -12.30
C SER A 61 -0.79 18.02 -13.81
N GLN A 62 0.17 18.80 -14.31
CA GLN A 62 0.55 18.79 -15.72
C GLN A 62 1.21 17.47 -16.14
N THR A 63 2.17 16.94 -15.38
CA THR A 63 2.82 15.66 -15.70
C THR A 63 1.83 14.51 -15.60
N ARG A 64 0.97 14.52 -14.57
CA ARG A 64 -0.11 13.54 -14.41
C ARG A 64 -1.05 13.56 -15.61
N ALA A 65 -1.48 14.73 -16.07
CA ALA A 65 -2.34 14.85 -17.24
C ALA A 65 -1.68 14.32 -18.52
N LYS A 66 -0.38 14.57 -18.72
CA LYS A 66 0.37 14.01 -19.86
C LYS A 66 0.46 12.49 -19.81
N LEU A 67 0.73 11.92 -18.63
CA LEU A 67 0.76 10.47 -18.44
C LEU A 67 -0.63 9.83 -18.65
N ALA A 68 -1.70 10.46 -18.14
CA ALA A 68 -3.05 9.99 -18.37
C ALA A 68 -3.42 10.01 -19.86
N ALA A 69 -3.09 11.08 -20.59
CA ALA A 69 -3.29 11.15 -22.03
C ALA A 69 -2.46 10.11 -22.81
N LEU A 70 -1.23 9.83 -22.34
CA LEU A 70 -0.43 8.73 -22.90
C LEU A 70 -1.12 7.39 -22.69
N VAL A 71 -1.56 7.09 -21.46
CA VAL A 71 -2.27 5.84 -21.13
C VAL A 71 -3.50 5.67 -22.01
N GLU A 72 -4.36 6.69 -22.11
CA GLU A 72 -5.56 6.65 -22.94
C GLU A 72 -5.23 6.39 -24.42
N LYS A 73 -4.20 7.06 -24.95
CA LYS A 73 -3.72 6.83 -26.32
C LYS A 73 -3.26 5.38 -26.51
N ARG A 74 -2.50 4.84 -25.57
CA ARG A 74 -1.98 3.46 -25.66
C ARG A 74 -3.09 2.42 -25.53
N GLU A 75 -4.06 2.63 -24.66
CA GLU A 75 -5.25 1.78 -24.55
C GLU A 75 -6.10 1.79 -25.84
N SER A 76 -6.20 2.95 -26.50
CA SER A 76 -6.84 3.03 -27.82
C SER A 76 -6.06 2.23 -28.87
N GLU A 77 -4.74 2.40 -28.94
CA GLU A 77 -3.87 1.74 -29.93
C GLU A 77 -3.83 0.20 -29.77
N VAL A 78 -3.87 -0.31 -28.54
CA VAL A 78 -3.81 -1.76 -28.28
C VAL A 78 -5.09 -2.49 -28.71
N THR A 79 -6.20 -1.78 -28.89
CA THR A 79 -7.51 -2.39 -29.22
C THR A 79 -7.43 -3.29 -30.46
N GLN A 80 -6.71 -2.86 -31.50
CA GLN A 80 -6.53 -3.68 -32.71
C GLN A 80 -5.72 -4.95 -32.43
N LEU A 81 -4.68 -4.86 -31.60
CA LEU A 81 -3.85 -6.00 -31.21
C LEU A 81 -4.67 -7.01 -30.40
N ILE A 82 -5.50 -6.55 -29.45
CA ILE A 82 -6.39 -7.41 -28.64
C ILE A 82 -7.30 -8.25 -29.54
N LEU A 83 -7.90 -7.64 -30.58
CA LEU A 83 -8.76 -8.35 -31.51
C LEU A 83 -8.01 -9.46 -32.28
N GLN A 84 -6.74 -9.23 -32.63
CA GLN A 84 -5.91 -10.22 -33.33
C GLN A 84 -5.50 -11.39 -32.43
N ILE A 85 -5.32 -11.15 -31.13
CA ILE A 85 -4.83 -12.17 -30.18
C ILE A 85 -5.94 -12.81 -29.34
N LYS A 86 -7.22 -12.43 -29.53
CA LYS A 86 -8.33 -12.81 -28.64
C LYS A 86 -8.50 -14.33 -28.47
N ASP A 87 -8.19 -15.10 -29.51
CA ASP A 87 -8.37 -16.56 -29.54
C ASP A 87 -7.10 -17.32 -29.13
N LEU A 88 -5.99 -16.62 -28.87
CA LEU A 88 -4.74 -17.24 -28.44
C LEU A 88 -4.80 -17.70 -26.97
N PRO A 89 -4.02 -18.73 -26.58
CA PRO A 89 -3.79 -19.07 -25.18
C PRO A 89 -3.19 -17.89 -24.39
N ASN A 90 -3.43 -17.83 -23.07
CA ASN A 90 -3.00 -16.69 -22.23
C ASN A 90 -1.49 -16.43 -22.29
N ALA A 91 -0.66 -17.47 -22.32
CA ALA A 91 0.79 -17.33 -22.42
C ALA A 91 1.21 -16.66 -23.74
N GLU A 92 0.57 -17.03 -24.85
CA GLU A 92 0.83 -16.44 -26.17
C GLU A 92 0.31 -15.01 -26.27
N LYS A 93 -0.86 -14.72 -25.68
CA LYS A 93 -1.38 -13.35 -25.55
C LYS A 93 -0.39 -12.44 -24.85
N GLN A 94 0.13 -12.87 -23.70
CA GLN A 94 1.12 -12.12 -22.93
C GLN A 94 2.41 -11.90 -23.73
N ALA A 95 2.91 -12.93 -24.40
CA ALA A 95 4.10 -12.80 -25.24
C ALA A 95 3.91 -11.81 -26.40
N LYS A 96 2.72 -11.77 -27.01
CA LYS A 96 2.39 -10.81 -28.08
C LYS A 96 2.17 -9.39 -27.56
N LEU A 97 1.64 -9.22 -26.34
CA LEU A 97 1.44 -7.92 -25.70
C LEU A 97 2.73 -7.34 -25.11
N ALA A 98 3.67 -8.17 -24.68
CA ALA A 98 4.87 -7.73 -23.96
C ALA A 98 5.65 -6.59 -24.66
N PRO A 99 5.93 -6.63 -25.98
CA PRO A 99 6.62 -5.53 -26.65
C PRO A 99 5.81 -4.23 -26.64
N PHE A 100 4.48 -4.32 -26.73
CA PHE A 100 3.60 -3.17 -26.67
C PHE A 100 3.64 -2.52 -25.28
N VAL A 101 3.55 -3.33 -24.23
CA VAL A 101 3.63 -2.88 -22.83
C VAL A 101 4.98 -2.24 -22.55
N GLN A 102 6.08 -2.89 -22.96
CA GLN A 102 7.44 -2.37 -22.77
C GLN A 102 7.62 -1.00 -23.43
N GLU A 103 7.11 -0.82 -24.65
CA GLU A 103 7.17 0.47 -25.34
C GLU A 103 6.29 1.52 -24.65
N SER A 104 5.10 1.15 -24.18
CA SER A 104 4.24 2.03 -23.38
C SER A 104 4.99 2.52 -22.14
N GLU A 105 5.57 1.61 -21.36
CA GLU A 105 6.35 1.90 -20.16
C GLU A 105 7.54 2.81 -20.47
N ARG A 106 8.28 2.53 -21.55
CA ARG A 106 9.43 3.34 -21.99
C ARG A 106 9.02 4.79 -22.22
N LEU A 107 7.94 5.03 -22.97
CA LEU A 107 7.41 6.37 -23.26
C LEU A 107 6.96 7.10 -21.98
N GLY A 108 6.31 6.41 -21.05
CA GLY A 108 5.90 7.02 -19.78
C GLY A 108 7.09 7.35 -18.89
N MET A 109 8.11 6.49 -18.86
CA MET A 109 9.34 6.71 -18.08
C MET A 109 10.09 7.95 -18.55
N GLU A 110 10.12 8.25 -19.84
CA GLU A 110 10.73 9.47 -20.38
C GLU A 110 10.14 10.76 -19.79
N MET A 111 8.87 10.73 -19.35
CA MET A 111 8.19 11.86 -18.73
C MET A 111 8.50 12.01 -17.23
N LEU A 112 9.09 10.98 -16.62
CA LEU A 112 9.42 10.95 -15.20
C LEU A 112 10.87 11.34 -14.95
N THR A 113 11.10 12.09 -13.87
CA THR A 113 12.45 12.37 -13.36
C THR A 113 13.08 11.11 -12.77
N LEU A 114 14.41 11.08 -12.60
CA LEU A 114 15.11 9.94 -11.99
C LEU A 114 14.54 9.58 -10.61
N THR A 115 14.29 10.57 -9.76
CA THR A 115 13.68 10.37 -8.44
C THR A 115 12.27 9.81 -8.53
N GLN A 116 11.46 10.25 -9.50
CA GLN A 116 10.11 9.72 -9.71
C GLN A 116 10.15 8.27 -10.20
N ARG A 117 11.10 7.91 -11.07
CA ARG A 117 11.30 6.52 -11.53
C ARG A 117 11.69 5.61 -10.37
N GLU A 118 12.59 6.05 -9.50
CA GLU A 118 12.97 5.31 -8.29
C GLU A 118 11.77 5.11 -7.36
N ARG A 119 11.01 6.18 -7.08
CA ARG A 119 9.76 6.09 -6.29
C ARG A 119 8.73 5.17 -6.93
N LEU A 120 8.59 5.18 -8.26
CA LEU A 120 7.69 4.26 -8.94
C LEU A 120 8.13 2.80 -8.76
N ASN A 121 9.44 2.52 -8.79
CA ASN A 121 9.94 1.18 -8.49
C ASN A 121 9.70 0.81 -7.02
N GLN A 122 9.89 1.74 -6.08
CA GLN A 122 9.56 1.53 -4.66
C GLN A 122 8.06 1.21 -4.49
N LEU A 123 7.17 1.96 -5.15
CA LEU A 123 5.74 1.73 -5.14
C LEU A 123 5.37 0.36 -5.71
N ARG A 124 6.05 -0.08 -6.78
CA ARG A 124 5.87 -1.42 -7.35
C ARG A 124 6.21 -2.51 -6.32
N VAL A 125 7.41 -2.44 -5.73
CA VAL A 125 7.86 -3.39 -4.70
C VAL A 125 6.90 -3.37 -3.51
N LEU A 126 6.46 -2.18 -3.09
CA LEU A 126 5.52 -1.98 -1.99
C LEU A 126 4.15 -2.65 -2.27
N ARG A 127 3.54 -2.41 -3.44
CA ARG A 127 2.23 -3.00 -3.81
C ARG A 127 2.31 -4.53 -3.95
N MET A 128 3.42 -5.04 -4.48
CA MET A 128 3.67 -6.48 -4.55
C MET A 128 3.92 -7.11 -3.18
N GLY A 129 4.42 -6.33 -2.20
CA GLY A 129 4.78 -6.84 -0.88
C GLY A 129 5.89 -7.89 -0.98
N MET A 130 5.84 -8.91 -0.11
CA MET A 130 6.82 -10.01 -0.13
C MET A 130 6.78 -10.86 -1.40
N ALA A 131 5.74 -10.74 -2.24
CA ALA A 131 5.73 -11.41 -3.54
C ALA A 131 6.77 -10.84 -4.51
N SER A 132 7.26 -9.62 -4.29
CA SER A 132 8.37 -9.04 -5.06
C SER A 132 9.67 -9.83 -4.98
N LEU A 133 9.84 -10.70 -3.99
CA LEU A 133 11.03 -11.55 -3.85
C LEU A 133 11.22 -12.55 -5.01
N VAL A 134 10.18 -12.81 -5.81
CA VAL A 134 10.28 -13.64 -7.01
C VAL A 134 10.94 -12.91 -8.18
N GLU A 135 10.93 -11.59 -8.16
CA GLU A 135 11.50 -10.75 -9.21
C GLU A 135 13.03 -10.91 -9.21
N PRO A 136 13.66 -11.24 -10.36
CA PRO A 136 15.09 -11.48 -10.43
C PRO A 136 15.92 -10.31 -9.90
N GLU A 137 15.51 -9.08 -10.21
CA GLU A 137 16.19 -7.86 -9.77
C GLU A 137 16.18 -7.73 -8.24
N VAL A 138 15.01 -7.86 -7.61
CA VAL A 138 14.86 -7.79 -6.14
C VAL A 138 15.63 -8.92 -5.47
N ALA A 139 15.51 -10.15 -5.97
CA ALA A 139 16.23 -11.31 -5.45
C ALA A 139 17.76 -11.16 -5.54
N ASN A 140 18.26 -10.51 -6.60
CA ASN A 140 19.67 -10.23 -6.77
C ASN A 140 20.15 -9.12 -5.82
N ILE A 141 19.40 -8.02 -5.69
CA ILE A 141 19.75 -6.93 -4.77
C ILE A 141 19.80 -7.42 -3.32
N LEU A 142 18.86 -8.30 -2.92
CA LEU A 142 18.83 -8.89 -1.58
C LEU A 142 19.81 -10.06 -1.38
N GLY A 143 20.54 -10.46 -2.43
CA GLY A 143 21.47 -11.58 -2.36
C GLY A 143 20.81 -12.91 -1.94
N LEU A 144 19.57 -13.17 -2.39
CA LEU A 144 18.88 -14.42 -2.03
C LEU A 144 19.65 -15.63 -2.59
N SER A 145 19.87 -16.65 -1.75
CA SER A 145 20.49 -17.90 -2.18
C SER A 145 19.61 -18.66 -3.19
N ALA A 146 20.20 -19.58 -3.96
CA ALA A 146 19.43 -20.41 -4.89
C ALA A 146 18.32 -21.20 -4.18
N GLU A 147 18.60 -21.69 -2.96
CA GLU A 147 17.62 -22.39 -2.13
C GLU A 147 16.50 -21.46 -1.63
N GLN A 148 16.84 -20.24 -1.18
CA GLN A 148 15.84 -19.24 -0.78
C GLN A 148 14.93 -18.86 -1.96
N ARG A 149 15.52 -18.60 -3.14
CA ARG A 149 14.76 -18.29 -4.36
C ARG A 149 13.77 -19.39 -4.71
N GLU A 150 14.18 -20.65 -4.57
CA GLU A 150 13.31 -21.78 -4.85
C GLU A 150 12.17 -21.90 -3.83
N LYS A 151 12.45 -21.74 -2.53
CA LYS A 151 11.40 -21.71 -1.48
C LYS A 151 10.41 -20.55 -1.69
N VAL A 152 10.89 -19.39 -2.13
CA VAL A 152 10.03 -18.24 -2.48
C VAL A 152 9.13 -18.59 -3.66
N ARG A 153 9.66 -19.15 -4.76
CA ARG A 153 8.84 -19.57 -5.92
C ARG A 153 7.77 -20.57 -5.53
N GLN A 154 8.13 -21.62 -4.78
CA GLN A 154 7.18 -22.63 -4.32
C GLN A 154 6.08 -22.03 -3.44
N SER A 155 6.44 -21.12 -2.53
CA SER A 155 5.48 -20.41 -1.68
C SER A 155 4.50 -19.57 -2.53
N ILE A 156 4.99 -18.86 -3.54
CA ILE A 156 4.15 -18.05 -4.44
C ILE A 156 3.24 -18.91 -5.31
N ASN A 157 3.73 -20.03 -5.85
CA ASN A 157 2.91 -20.96 -6.63
C ASN A 157 1.76 -21.52 -5.78
N ARG A 158 2.07 -21.99 -4.56
CA ARG A 158 1.06 -22.48 -3.60
C ARG A 158 0.07 -21.38 -3.22
N ARG A 159 0.54 -20.15 -3.01
CA ARG A 159 -0.33 -19.00 -2.77
C ARG A 159 -1.30 -18.81 -3.93
N ASN A 160 -0.83 -18.81 -5.17
CA ASN A 160 -1.66 -18.59 -6.35
C ASN A 160 -2.73 -19.68 -6.48
N GLU A 161 -2.39 -20.94 -6.23
CA GLU A 161 -3.35 -22.06 -6.19
C GLU A 161 -4.40 -21.93 -5.08
N GLN A 162 -4.02 -21.44 -3.90
CA GLN A 162 -4.98 -21.22 -2.80
C GLN A 162 -5.85 -19.98 -3.06
N MET A 163 -5.30 -18.95 -3.69
CA MET A 163 -6.03 -17.74 -4.04
C MET A 163 -7.09 -17.99 -5.12
N SER A 164 -6.91 -19.01 -5.97
CA SER A 164 -7.92 -19.42 -6.95
C SER A 164 -9.09 -20.19 -6.34
N ARG A 165 -9.00 -20.57 -5.05
CA ARG A 165 -10.00 -21.37 -4.34
C ARG A 165 -10.51 -20.59 -3.12
N GLY A 166 -11.52 -19.75 -3.30
CA GLY A 166 -12.20 -19.09 -2.17
C GLY A 166 -12.72 -17.68 -2.46
N GLY A 167 -13.50 -17.14 -1.53
CA GLY A 167 -13.98 -15.76 -1.54
C GLY A 167 -12.92 -14.75 -1.11
N GLU A 168 -13.28 -13.46 -1.13
CA GLU A 168 -12.33 -12.36 -0.88
C GLU A 168 -11.69 -12.38 0.51
N ILE A 169 -12.47 -12.71 1.54
CA ILE A 169 -11.96 -12.82 2.92
C ILE A 169 -10.89 -13.90 3.01
N GLN A 170 -11.14 -15.07 2.42
CA GLN A 170 -10.18 -16.18 2.40
C GLN A 170 -8.90 -15.77 1.66
N ARG A 171 -9.03 -15.06 0.52
CA ARG A 171 -7.88 -14.52 -0.22
C ARG A 171 -7.06 -13.56 0.62
N GLN A 172 -7.69 -12.68 1.40
CA GLN A 172 -6.97 -11.76 2.28
C GLN A 172 -6.23 -12.49 3.41
N ILE A 173 -6.85 -13.50 4.02
CA ILE A 173 -6.22 -14.34 5.06
C ILE A 173 -5.02 -15.07 4.48
N THR A 174 -5.19 -15.73 3.32
CA THR A 174 -4.13 -16.42 2.59
C THR A 174 -2.98 -15.48 2.25
N ARG A 175 -3.26 -14.27 1.74
CA ARG A 175 -2.22 -13.28 1.46
C ARG A 175 -1.38 -12.97 2.70
N ARG A 176 -2.02 -12.68 3.83
CA ARG A 176 -1.31 -12.34 5.09
C ARG A 176 -0.51 -13.52 5.63
N SER A 177 -1.00 -14.76 5.51
CA SER A 177 -0.28 -15.94 5.99
C SER A 177 0.99 -16.19 5.17
N PHE A 178 0.91 -16.10 3.84
CA PHE A 178 2.09 -16.23 2.97
C PHE A 178 3.08 -15.08 3.12
N GLU A 179 2.61 -13.84 3.32
CA GLU A 179 3.51 -12.71 3.59
C GLU A 179 4.36 -12.95 4.86
N ARG A 180 3.77 -13.51 5.92
CA ARG A 180 4.53 -13.89 7.14
C ARG A 180 5.54 -15.00 6.87
N GLN A 181 5.15 -16.03 6.10
CA GLN A 181 6.04 -17.14 5.76
C GLN A 181 7.22 -16.67 4.91
N LEU A 182 6.99 -15.84 3.91
CA LEU A 182 8.03 -15.26 3.08
C LEU A 182 8.98 -14.36 3.89
N ARG A 183 8.44 -13.56 4.81
CA ARG A 183 9.27 -12.75 5.73
C ARG A 183 10.20 -13.62 6.57
N ALA A 184 9.75 -14.78 7.05
CA ALA A 184 10.55 -15.71 7.83
C ALA A 184 11.66 -16.42 7.05
N LEU A 185 11.65 -16.35 5.71
CA LEU A 185 12.74 -16.89 4.87
C LEU A 185 13.91 -15.92 4.73
N LEU A 186 13.72 -14.65 5.08
CA LEU A 186 14.73 -13.60 4.97
C LEU A 186 15.50 -13.46 6.30
N THR A 187 16.77 -13.10 6.21
CA THR A 187 17.51 -12.60 7.37
C THR A 187 17.06 -11.18 7.73
N ASP A 188 17.35 -10.71 8.94
CA ASP A 188 17.04 -9.35 9.36
C ASP A 188 17.69 -8.29 8.46
N GLU A 189 18.90 -8.55 7.97
CA GLU A 189 19.59 -7.67 7.02
C GLU A 189 18.86 -7.61 5.67
N GLN A 190 18.52 -8.76 5.09
CA GLN A 190 17.76 -8.84 3.83
C GLN A 190 16.40 -8.16 3.95
N LEU A 191 15.76 -8.32 5.11
CA LEU A 191 14.48 -7.70 5.40
C LEU A 191 14.59 -6.18 5.49
N GLY A 192 15.61 -5.67 6.18
CA GLY A 192 15.90 -4.23 6.24
C GLY A 192 16.23 -3.64 4.87
N GLN A 193 16.92 -4.40 4.00
CA GLN A 193 17.15 -3.99 2.61
C GLN A 193 15.85 -3.96 1.80
N TRP A 194 14.97 -4.96 1.96
CA TRP A 194 13.67 -4.99 1.31
C TRP A 194 12.77 -3.82 1.76
N GLU A 195 12.80 -3.48 3.05
CA GLU A 195 12.06 -2.33 3.60
C GLU A 195 12.59 -1.00 3.03
N LYS A 196 13.89 -0.88 2.74
CA LYS A 196 14.45 0.27 2.01
C LYS A 196 13.99 0.29 0.54
N LEU A 197 14.04 -0.85 -0.16
CA LEU A 197 13.61 -0.97 -1.56
C LEU A 197 12.13 -0.68 -1.76
N SER A 198 11.28 -1.00 -0.79
CA SER A 198 9.84 -0.70 -0.82
C SER A 198 9.48 0.70 -0.31
N GLY A 199 10.48 1.48 0.15
CA GLY A 199 10.27 2.81 0.73
C GLY A 199 9.69 2.80 2.16
N GLN A 200 9.48 1.64 2.79
CA GLN A 200 8.96 1.53 4.16
C GLN A 200 9.99 1.93 5.24
N GLY A 201 11.29 1.76 4.96
CA GLY A 201 12.37 2.06 5.89
C GLY A 201 12.63 3.57 6.10
N ALA A 202 12.17 4.43 5.19
CA ALA A 202 12.45 5.86 5.24
C ALA A 202 11.68 6.61 6.36
N GLY A 203 10.64 6.01 6.93
CA GLY A 203 9.83 6.60 8.01
C GLY A 203 10.09 6.01 9.40
N ARG A 204 10.99 5.02 9.53
CA ARG A 204 11.20 4.26 10.77
C ARG A 204 12.67 4.25 11.17
N SER A 205 13.35 5.39 11.11
CA SER A 205 14.54 5.63 11.92
C SER A 205 14.09 5.78 13.38
N ILE A 206 13.76 4.68 14.05
CA ILE A 206 13.83 4.66 15.51
C ILE A 206 15.33 4.80 15.79
N PRO A 207 15.79 5.87 16.47
CA PRO A 207 17.16 5.92 16.92
C PRO A 207 17.35 4.69 17.82
N VAL A 208 18.12 3.73 17.34
CA VAL A 208 18.73 2.74 18.23
C VAL A 208 19.53 3.59 19.20
N SER A 209 19.03 3.70 20.44
CA SER A 209 19.79 4.23 21.56
C SER A 209 21.06 3.40 21.71
N GLN A 210 22.10 3.78 20.97
CA GLN A 210 23.47 3.53 21.36
C GLN A 210 23.75 4.43 22.56
N ASN A 211 23.19 4.07 23.71
CA ASN A 211 23.68 4.50 24.99
C ASN A 211 23.67 3.29 25.93
N THR A 212 24.51 2.31 25.59
CA THR A 212 25.08 1.39 26.57
C THR A 212 26.52 1.83 26.78
N GLU A 213 26.69 3.06 27.28
CA GLU A 213 27.96 3.56 27.76
C GLU A 213 27.95 3.52 29.29
N ALA A 214 28.69 2.53 29.81
CA ALA A 214 29.34 2.49 31.11
C ALA A 214 28.49 2.85 32.35
N ARG A 215 27.72 1.88 32.86
CA ARG A 215 27.45 1.82 34.31
C ARG A 215 28.72 1.31 35.00
N GLN A 216 29.58 2.24 35.43
CA GLN A 216 30.66 1.95 36.37
C GLN A 216 30.10 1.24 37.62
N PRO A 217 30.72 0.15 38.11
CA PRO A 217 30.40 -0.40 39.42
C PRO A 217 30.92 0.55 40.50
N ALA A 218 30.00 1.15 41.26
CA ALA A 218 30.35 1.83 42.50
C ALA A 218 30.77 0.80 43.56
N PRO A 219 31.74 1.13 44.43
CA PRO A 219 32.30 0.21 45.41
C PRO A 219 31.31 -0.12 46.52
N ALA A 220 31.47 -1.33 47.05
CA ALA A 220 30.77 -1.89 48.18
C ALA A 220 30.84 -0.97 49.41
N ASP A 221 29.69 -0.78 50.07
CA ASP A 221 29.65 -0.43 51.47
C ASP A 221 28.78 -1.47 52.19
N GLU A 222 29.43 -2.17 53.12
CA GLU A 222 28.89 -3.18 54.00
C GLU A 222 28.05 -2.53 55.10
N ARG A 223 26.88 -3.12 55.38
CA ARG A 223 26.23 -3.30 56.71
C ARG A 223 24.90 -4.02 56.44
N GLN A 224 24.81 -5.33 56.70
CA GLN A 224 24.23 -5.94 57.93
C GLN A 224 22.79 -5.48 58.20
N ALA A 225 21.80 -6.30 58.55
CA ALA A 225 21.63 -7.75 58.72
C ALA A 225 20.13 -7.96 59.04
N GLU A 226 19.64 -9.19 58.78
CA GLU A 226 18.57 -9.90 59.52
C GLU A 226 17.18 -9.25 59.77
N ASP A 227 16.13 -9.84 59.21
CA ASP A 227 15.04 -10.51 59.97
C ASP A 227 14.09 -11.21 58.96
N ASP A 228 14.12 -12.54 58.87
CA ASP A 228 13.20 -13.49 59.51
C ASP A 228 11.73 -13.42 59.06
N LYS A 229 11.34 -14.27 58.09
CA LYS A 229 10.49 -15.45 58.37
C LYS A 229 10.13 -16.27 57.13
N PRO A 230 10.16 -17.61 57.23
CA PRO A 230 9.64 -18.52 56.21
C PRO A 230 8.16 -18.85 56.45
N ARG A 231 7.35 -18.89 55.38
CA ARG A 231 6.06 -19.59 55.37
C ARG A 231 6.04 -20.64 54.27
N THR A 232 6.21 -21.86 54.73
CA THR A 232 5.91 -23.16 54.15
C THR A 232 4.44 -23.37 53.78
N ARG A 233 4.23 -24.11 52.67
CA ARG A 233 3.18 -25.15 52.41
C ARG A 233 1.72 -24.66 52.33
N ALA A 234 0.82 -25.21 51.54
CA ALA A 234 0.72 -26.51 50.88
C ALA A 234 -0.49 -26.48 49.91
N ASP A 235 -0.57 -27.48 49.02
CA ASP A 235 -1.78 -28.12 48.47
C ASP A 235 -2.70 -27.24 47.57
N ASP A 236 -3.37 -27.70 46.52
CA ASP A 236 -3.70 -29.02 46.00
C ASP A 236 -4.31 -28.84 44.58
N GLU A 237 -4.64 -29.96 43.94
CA GLU A 237 -5.58 -30.15 42.82
C GLU A 237 -5.06 -30.19 41.36
N PRO A 238 -4.77 -31.42 40.86
CA PRO A 238 -4.87 -31.78 39.46
C PRO A 238 -6.27 -32.37 39.16
N GLY A 239 -7.05 -31.71 38.30
CA GLY A 239 -8.29 -32.24 37.77
C GLY A 239 -8.06 -32.97 36.44
N ASP A 240 -8.04 -34.31 36.50
CA ASP A 240 -8.29 -35.21 35.38
C ASP A 240 -9.76 -35.12 34.95
N GLU A 241 -10.03 -34.98 33.65
CA GLU A 241 -11.32 -35.38 33.08
C GLU A 241 -11.13 -35.94 31.64
N PRO A 242 -11.20 -37.27 31.47
CA PRO A 242 -11.35 -37.92 30.17
C PRO A 242 -12.83 -38.26 29.95
N GLY A 243 -13.46 -37.59 28.97
CA GLY A 243 -14.78 -37.93 28.47
C GLY A 243 -14.68 -38.60 27.10
N ASP A 244 -14.65 -39.94 27.10
CA ASP A 244 -15.04 -40.77 25.96
C ASP A 244 -16.54 -40.63 25.70
N GLU A 245 -16.95 -40.36 24.46
CA GLU A 245 -18.30 -40.67 24.00
C GLU A 245 -18.26 -41.18 22.55
N PRO A 246 -18.57 -42.46 22.30
CA PRO A 246 -18.95 -42.96 20.98
C PRO A 246 -20.48 -42.95 20.85
N GLY A 247 -21.00 -42.30 19.83
CA GLY A 247 -22.42 -42.32 19.46
C GLY A 247 -22.60 -42.61 17.97
N ASP A 248 -23.34 -43.69 17.71
CA ASP A 248 -23.76 -44.34 16.44
C ASP A 248 -23.70 -43.55 15.11
#